data_AF-A0A1F5K2D8-F1
#
_entry.id   AF-A0A1F5K2D8-F1
#
_cell.length_a   1.000
_cell.length_b   1.000
_cell.length_c   1.000
_cell.angle_alpha   90.00
_cell.angle_beta   90.00
_cell.angle_gamma   90.00
#
_symmetry.space_group_name_H-M   'P 1'
#
loop_
_entity.id
_entity.type
_entity.pdbx_description
1 polymer ?
#
loop_
_entity_poly.entity_id
_entity_poly.type
_entity_poly.pdbx_seq_one_letter_code
_entity_poly.pdbx_strand_id
1 'polypeptide(L)'
;MKRGREARELVKLAIDPEVLPFFQERAIQTLLAPSISQLPFRVNQFFSLNTYAGHEDKWLSDVSASSATYIANLIPEYIEQAQQQRSNGEGALIAYNSIIPRLLDKLPAEEAEKLFGQFAINDLFSYWNMDFASGYGPLRDLYSSPIQEVWKRKGAERMHSVIQEEIRGRTKPRAEHENAYSCYSNILGLLLYSNEGLPVSREFYQDEIAFMTLLGTGNIVDIHHTGQVLDLLEDASIKHRFARRQILGGKPDDWDRFRVNSTERASEAKRVIEEFPEDQELRAYLEAQLEDWPAKAGELMQRQSQIDQEELEVRTRMRTL
;
A
#
# COMPACT_ATOMS: atom_id res chain seq x y z
N MET A 1 23.34 19.71 -13.10
CA MET A 1 24.41 18.69 -13.19
C MET A 1 25.43 18.68 -12.05
N LYS A 2 25.65 19.75 -11.25
CA LYS A 2 26.62 19.72 -10.12
C LYS A 2 26.09 19.08 -8.82
N ARG A 3 24.83 19.35 -8.42
CA ARG A 3 24.25 18.86 -7.15
C ARG A 3 24.21 17.33 -7.00
N GLY A 4 23.98 16.60 -8.10
CA GLY A 4 23.87 15.13 -8.10
C GLY A 4 25.19 14.38 -7.92
N ARG A 5 26.34 15.03 -8.19
CA ARG A 5 27.67 14.43 -8.00
C ARG A 5 28.08 14.49 -6.52
N GLU A 6 27.72 15.58 -5.85
CA GLU A 6 28.19 15.91 -4.50
C GLU A 6 27.56 15.00 -3.42
N ALA A 7 26.26 14.69 -3.48
CA ALA A 7 25.70 13.78 -2.47
C ALA A 7 25.82 12.30 -2.82
N ARG A 8 26.18 11.93 -4.06
CA ARG A 8 26.70 10.58 -4.33
C ARG A 8 28.05 10.35 -3.64
N GLU A 9 28.88 11.38 -3.51
CA GLU A 9 30.12 11.31 -2.74
C GLU A 9 29.84 11.22 -1.24
N LEU A 10 28.87 11.98 -0.72
CA LEU A 10 28.41 11.83 0.68
C LEU A 10 27.85 10.43 0.96
N VAL A 11 27.04 9.86 0.06
CA VAL A 11 26.53 8.49 0.18
C VAL A 11 27.69 7.49 0.23
N LYS A 12 28.70 7.62 -0.64
CA LYS A 12 29.89 6.77 -0.59
C LYS A 12 30.59 6.87 0.76
N LEU A 13 30.79 8.09 1.27
CA LEU A 13 31.39 8.29 2.58
C LEU A 13 30.55 7.68 3.72
N ALA A 14 29.23 7.67 3.59
CA ALA A 14 28.32 7.13 4.61
C ALA A 14 28.32 5.58 4.68
N ILE A 15 28.62 4.90 3.57
CA ILE A 15 28.54 3.42 3.47
C ILE A 15 29.92 2.74 3.38
N ASP A 16 30.98 3.46 3.03
CA ASP A 16 32.32 2.88 2.84
C ASP A 16 32.94 2.47 4.19
N PRO A 17 33.21 1.17 4.42
CA PRO A 17 33.76 0.66 5.68
C PRO A 17 35.20 1.11 5.94
N GLU A 18 35.93 1.59 4.94
CA GLU A 18 37.30 2.10 5.10
C GLU A 18 37.32 3.55 5.62
N VAL A 19 36.19 4.26 5.55
CA VAL A 19 36.06 5.62 6.04
C VAL A 19 35.92 5.62 7.57
N LEU A 20 36.69 6.48 8.25
CA LEU A 20 36.63 6.58 9.71
C LEU A 20 35.20 6.95 10.17
N PRO A 21 34.69 6.37 11.27
CA PRO A 21 33.29 6.56 11.72
C PRO A 21 32.85 8.01 11.82
N PHE A 22 33.72 8.88 12.34
CA PHE A 22 33.45 10.32 12.44
C PHE A 22 33.11 11.00 11.09
N PHE A 23 33.74 10.57 9.99
CA PHE A 23 33.43 11.10 8.66
C PHE A 23 32.14 10.49 8.10
N GLN A 24 31.86 9.21 8.39
CA GLN A 24 30.60 8.56 8.03
C GLN A 24 29.42 9.27 8.72
N GLU A 25 29.51 9.50 10.03
CA GLU A 25 28.50 10.19 10.84
C GLU A 25 28.22 11.60 10.30
N ARG A 26 29.26 12.37 9.97
CA ARG A 26 29.08 13.70 9.36
C ARG A 26 28.42 13.65 7.99
N ALA A 27 28.75 12.65 7.17
CA ALA A 27 28.11 12.46 5.88
C ALA A 27 26.62 12.13 6.08
N ILE A 28 26.29 11.23 7.00
CA ILE A 28 24.93 10.87 7.39
C ILE A 28 24.16 12.10 7.88
N GLN A 29 24.72 12.87 8.83
CA GLN A 29 24.08 14.09 9.34
C GLN A 29 23.80 15.09 8.21
N THR A 30 24.74 15.25 7.26
CA THR A 30 24.57 16.14 6.12
C THR A 30 23.48 15.65 5.16
N LEU A 31 23.40 14.35 4.92
CA LEU A 31 22.38 13.72 4.07
C LEU A 31 20.98 13.80 4.70
N LEU A 32 20.91 13.70 6.03
CA LEU A 32 19.66 13.56 6.77
C LEU A 32 19.21 14.82 7.51
N ALA A 33 19.96 15.93 7.49
CA ALA A 33 19.55 17.14 8.18
C ALA A 33 18.33 17.79 7.51
N PRO A 34 17.30 18.20 8.27
CA PRO A 34 16.13 18.87 7.71
C PRO A 34 16.50 20.24 7.13
N SER A 35 17.54 20.88 7.67
CA SER A 35 18.18 22.09 7.11
C SER A 35 19.66 22.13 7.45
N ILE A 36 20.48 22.66 6.55
CA ILE A 36 21.92 22.86 6.79
C ILE A 36 22.18 23.76 8.01
N SER A 37 21.29 24.71 8.27
CA SER A 37 21.41 25.60 9.44
C SER A 37 21.34 24.86 10.78
N GLN A 38 20.87 23.60 10.79
CA GLN A 38 20.75 22.75 11.96
C GLN A 38 21.95 21.80 12.12
N LEU A 39 22.89 21.80 11.17
CA LEU A 39 24.10 20.99 11.31
C LEU A 39 25.03 21.58 12.38
N PRO A 40 25.68 20.74 13.20
CA PRO A 40 26.63 21.20 14.21
C PRO A 40 27.97 21.67 13.62
N PHE A 41 28.10 21.73 12.29
CA PHE A 41 29.28 22.14 11.57
C PHE A 41 28.90 22.91 10.29
N ARG A 42 29.82 23.73 9.79
CA ARG A 42 29.62 24.45 8.55
C ARG A 42 29.78 23.52 7.35
N VAL A 43 28.82 23.61 6.43
CA VAL A 43 28.87 22.94 5.13
C VAL A 43 28.88 24.03 4.05
N ASN A 44 29.82 23.93 3.10
CA ASN A 44 30.00 24.91 2.02
C ASN A 44 29.00 24.71 0.85
N GLN A 45 28.05 23.79 0.99
CA GLN A 45 27.12 23.38 -0.06
C GLN A 45 25.68 23.63 0.42
N PHE A 46 24.79 23.97 -0.52
CA PHE A 46 23.35 24.07 -0.28
C PHE A 46 22.67 22.75 -0.65
N PHE A 47 22.38 21.92 0.35
CA PHE A 47 21.53 20.75 0.29
C PHE A 47 20.25 21.02 1.09
N SER A 48 19.13 20.51 0.60
CA SER A 48 17.92 20.35 1.41
C SER A 48 17.56 18.89 1.40
N LEU A 49 17.02 18.38 2.49
CA LEU A 49 16.56 16.98 2.57
C LEU A 49 15.57 16.65 1.44
N ASN A 50 14.73 17.63 1.07
CA ASN A 50 13.81 17.61 -0.07
C ASN A 50 14.49 17.31 -1.42
N THR A 51 15.81 17.49 -1.51
CA THR A 51 16.60 17.19 -2.73
C THR A 51 17.13 15.74 -2.76
N TYR A 52 17.21 15.04 -1.62
CA TYR A 52 17.97 13.78 -1.54
C TYR A 52 17.23 12.60 -0.91
N ALA A 53 16.52 12.81 0.19
CA ALA A 53 15.81 11.72 0.88
C ALA A 53 14.53 11.26 0.15
N GLY A 54 14.27 11.81 -1.04
CA GLY A 54 13.26 11.32 -1.98
C GLY A 54 13.83 10.68 -3.26
N HIS A 55 15.16 10.72 -3.48
CA HIS A 55 15.72 10.36 -4.78
C HIS A 55 16.60 9.09 -4.79
N GLU A 56 17.29 8.72 -3.70
CA GLU A 56 18.21 7.58 -3.73
C GLU A 56 18.32 6.81 -2.37
N ASP A 57 17.26 6.68 -1.56
CA ASP A 57 17.24 5.95 -0.25
C ASP A 57 17.70 4.47 -0.30
N LYS A 58 18.09 3.96 -1.47
CA LYS A 58 18.71 2.63 -1.63
C LYS A 58 19.98 2.47 -0.80
N TRP A 59 20.73 3.55 -0.58
CA TRP A 59 21.97 3.48 0.20
C TRP A 59 21.76 3.07 1.66
N LEU A 60 20.56 3.26 2.20
CA LEU A 60 20.22 2.81 3.56
C LEU A 60 20.27 1.28 3.69
N SER A 61 20.06 0.55 2.59
CA SER A 61 20.24 -0.91 2.58
C SER A 61 21.71 -1.32 2.77
N ASP A 62 22.65 -0.44 2.45
CA ASP A 62 24.09 -0.71 2.48
C ASP A 62 24.78 -0.18 3.75
N VAL A 63 24.08 0.56 4.62
CA VAL A 63 24.67 1.04 5.88
C VAL A 63 24.96 -0.12 6.83
N SER A 64 26.08 0.03 7.56
CA SER A 64 26.46 -0.87 8.66
C SER A 64 25.46 -0.79 9.82
N ALA A 65 25.46 -1.79 10.70
CA ALA A 65 24.59 -1.80 11.89
C ALA A 65 24.86 -0.60 12.81
N SER A 66 26.13 -0.21 13.00
CA SER A 66 26.48 0.96 13.80
C SER A 66 25.95 2.27 13.19
N SER A 67 26.05 2.41 11.86
CA SER A 67 25.48 3.56 11.15
C SER A 67 23.96 3.55 11.20
N ALA A 68 23.31 2.38 11.14
CA ALA A 68 21.86 2.27 11.31
C ALA A 68 21.41 2.74 12.70
N THR A 69 22.07 2.28 13.78
CA THR A 69 21.81 2.75 15.16
C THR A 69 22.04 4.26 15.28
N TYR A 70 23.12 4.78 14.69
CA TYR A 70 23.38 6.22 14.67
C TYR A 70 22.25 7.00 13.99
N ILE A 71 21.81 6.57 12.80
CA ILE A 71 20.69 7.19 12.08
C ILE A 71 19.41 7.13 12.91
N ALA A 72 19.08 5.98 13.50
CA ALA A 72 17.88 5.79 14.31
C ALA A 72 17.83 6.75 15.51
N ASN A 73 18.99 7.07 16.10
CA ASN A 73 19.08 8.05 17.20
C ASN A 73 18.92 9.50 16.74
N LEU A 74 19.23 9.83 15.48
CA LEU A 74 19.05 11.18 14.93
C LEU A 74 17.61 11.48 14.52
N ILE A 75 16.90 10.47 13.99
CA ILE A 75 15.56 10.66 13.39
C ILE A 75 14.57 11.38 14.33
N PRO A 76 14.42 11.03 15.62
CA PRO A 76 13.46 11.70 16.50
C PRO A 76 13.70 13.22 16.61
N GLU A 77 14.95 13.64 16.84
CA GLU A 77 15.30 15.06 16.93
C GLU A 77 15.06 15.76 15.58
N TYR A 78 15.38 15.09 14.48
CA TYR A 78 15.21 15.64 13.13
C TYR A 78 13.73 15.76 12.71
N ILE A 79 12.87 14.88 13.20
CA ILE A 79 11.41 15.01 13.07
C ILE A 79 10.93 16.26 13.80
N GLU A 80 11.32 16.46 15.06
CA GLU A 80 10.95 17.66 15.84
C GLU A 80 11.44 18.95 15.16
N GLN A 81 12.69 18.94 14.69
CA GLN A 81 13.27 20.05 13.96
C GLN A 81 12.54 20.35 12.64
N ALA A 82 12.09 19.32 11.91
CA ALA A 82 11.34 19.49 10.67
C ALA A 82 9.94 20.05 10.93
N GLN A 83 9.25 19.62 11.99
CA GLN A 83 7.93 20.12 12.38
C GLN A 83 7.94 21.63 12.68
N GLN A 84 9.07 22.17 13.16
CA GLN A 84 9.23 23.59 13.45
C GLN A 84 9.45 24.45 12.19
N GLN A 85 9.67 23.86 11.01
CA GLN A 85 9.93 24.59 9.77
C GLN A 85 8.64 24.90 9.00
N ARG A 86 8.46 26.17 8.60
CA ARG A 86 7.21 26.63 7.95
C ARG A 86 7.05 26.27 6.47
N SER A 87 8.12 26.05 5.71
CA SER A 87 8.02 25.88 4.24
C SER A 87 8.76 24.68 3.66
N ASN A 88 9.63 24.02 4.44
CA ASN A 88 10.46 22.90 3.99
C ASN A 88 10.34 21.63 4.87
N GLY A 89 9.59 21.70 5.97
CA GLY A 89 9.47 20.58 6.92
C GLY A 89 8.70 19.38 6.37
N GLU A 90 7.72 19.61 5.49
CA GLU A 90 6.83 18.56 5.01
C GLU A 90 7.56 17.46 4.24
N GLY A 91 8.40 17.84 3.27
CA GLY A 91 9.20 16.88 2.51
C GLY A 91 10.22 16.13 3.38
N ALA A 92 10.73 16.78 4.44
CA ALA A 92 11.60 16.12 5.41
C ALA A 92 10.85 15.07 6.25
N LEU A 93 9.63 15.37 6.69
CA LEU A 93 8.82 14.43 7.46
C LEU A 93 8.41 13.21 6.61
N ILE A 94 8.03 13.42 5.35
CA ILE A 94 7.72 12.34 4.41
C ILE A 94 8.94 11.43 4.25
N ALA A 95 10.12 12.01 4.08
CA ALA A 95 11.37 11.27 3.98
C ALA A 95 11.73 10.50 5.26
N TYR A 96 11.62 11.09 6.45
CA TYR A 96 11.89 10.32 7.68
C TYR A 96 10.93 9.14 7.81
N ASN A 97 9.66 9.32 7.43
CA ASN A 97 8.70 8.23 7.45
C ASN A 97 9.02 7.12 6.44
N SER A 98 9.62 7.43 5.27
CA SER A 98 10.11 6.42 4.31
C SER A 98 11.42 5.75 4.72
N ILE A 99 12.24 6.44 5.52
CA ILE A 99 13.52 5.93 6.05
C ILE A 99 13.28 4.92 7.16
N ILE A 100 12.34 5.18 8.08
CA ILE A 100 12.12 4.34 9.27
C ILE A 100 12.01 2.85 8.92
N PRO A 101 11.11 2.39 8.02
CA PRO A 101 10.99 0.98 7.66
C PRO A 101 12.30 0.33 7.21
N ARG A 102 13.16 1.07 6.50
CA ARG A 102 14.43 0.56 5.94
C ARG A 102 15.48 0.27 7.00
N LEU A 103 15.33 0.85 8.19
CA LEU A 103 16.27 0.69 9.29
C LEU A 103 15.86 -0.42 10.26
N LEU A 104 14.57 -0.76 10.34
CA LEU A 104 14.02 -1.64 11.39
C LEU A 104 14.76 -2.97 11.48
N ASP A 105 15.04 -3.61 10.35
CA ASP A 105 15.70 -4.93 10.30
C ASP A 105 17.22 -4.89 10.55
N LYS A 106 17.81 -3.69 10.62
CA LYS A 106 19.23 -3.48 10.90
C LYS A 106 19.50 -3.15 12.37
N LEU A 107 18.46 -2.90 13.15
CA LEU A 107 18.53 -2.41 14.51
C LEU A 107 18.33 -3.55 15.53
N PRO A 108 18.92 -3.44 16.73
CA PRO A 108 18.49 -4.22 17.88
C PRO A 108 16.99 -4.04 18.15
N ALA A 109 16.33 -5.09 18.64
CA ALA A 109 14.87 -5.10 18.82
C ALA A 109 14.33 -3.88 19.59
N GLU A 110 14.96 -3.48 20.70
CA GLU A 110 14.53 -2.34 21.50
C GLU A 110 14.64 -1.01 20.73
N GLU A 111 15.73 -0.80 19.98
CA GLU A 111 15.93 0.40 19.16
C GLU A 111 14.95 0.43 17.97
N ALA A 112 14.71 -0.72 17.35
CA ALA A 112 13.76 -0.86 16.25
C ALA A 112 12.33 -0.54 16.70
N GLU A 113 11.90 -1.03 17.86
CA GLU A 113 10.58 -0.72 18.45
C GLU A 113 10.44 0.78 18.73
N LYS A 114 11.46 1.39 19.33
CA LYS A 114 11.46 2.83 19.61
C LYS A 114 11.35 3.64 18.31
N LEU A 115 12.08 3.26 17.27
CA LEU A 115 12.05 3.93 15.97
C LEU A 115 10.71 3.72 15.26
N PHE A 116 10.15 2.51 15.28
CA PHE A 116 8.81 2.22 14.75
C PHE A 116 7.71 3.01 15.49
N GLY A 117 7.94 3.36 16.76
CA GLY A 117 7.11 4.31 17.51
C GLY A 117 6.94 5.67 16.81
N GLN A 118 7.91 6.10 16.00
CA GLN A 118 7.88 7.36 15.24
C GLN A 118 7.23 7.23 13.86
N PHE A 119 6.99 6.00 13.39
CA PHE A 119 6.40 5.75 12.06
C PHE A 119 4.91 6.10 12.04
N ALA A 120 4.51 6.98 11.13
CA ALA A 120 3.12 7.30 10.84
C ALA A 120 2.58 6.32 9.78
N ILE A 121 1.50 5.61 10.11
CA ILE A 121 0.83 4.69 9.17
C ILE A 121 -0.07 5.42 8.16
N ASN A 122 -0.55 6.60 8.52
CA ASN A 122 -1.36 7.48 7.69
C ASN A 122 -0.47 8.50 6.96
N ASP A 123 -0.97 9.04 5.84
CA ASP A 123 -0.32 10.15 5.16
C ASP A 123 -0.17 11.33 6.11
N LEU A 124 1.03 11.91 6.18
CA LEU A 124 1.31 13.02 7.10
C LEU A 124 0.46 14.26 6.80
N PHE A 125 0.04 14.41 5.54
CA PHE A 125 -0.77 15.52 5.05
C PHE A 125 -2.00 14.98 4.34
N SER A 126 -3.10 15.73 4.41
CA SER A 126 -4.30 15.39 3.65
C SER A 126 -4.17 15.91 2.23
N TYR A 127 -4.46 15.06 1.26
CA TYR A 127 -4.46 15.42 -0.16
C TYR A 127 -5.89 15.75 -0.60
N TRP A 128 -6.04 16.36 -1.78
CA TRP A 128 -7.33 16.82 -2.27
C TRP A 128 -8.32 15.69 -2.66
N ASN A 129 -7.83 14.47 -2.93
CA ASN A 129 -8.60 13.31 -3.36
C ASN A 129 -7.75 12.01 -3.29
N MET A 130 -8.38 10.87 -3.58
CA MET A 130 -7.76 9.54 -3.57
C MET A 130 -6.95 9.19 -4.83
N ASP A 131 -6.98 10.05 -5.86
CA ASP A 131 -6.27 9.79 -7.13
C ASP A 131 -4.75 9.89 -6.96
N PHE A 132 -4.29 10.58 -5.91
CA PHE A 132 -2.87 10.84 -5.65
C PHE A 132 -2.38 10.36 -4.28
N ALA A 133 -3.27 9.95 -3.37
CA ALA A 133 -2.92 9.49 -2.03
C ALA A 133 -4.00 8.56 -1.49
N SER A 134 -3.64 7.53 -0.72
CA SER A 134 -4.61 6.59 -0.16
C SER A 134 -5.11 6.98 1.23
N GLY A 135 -4.68 8.12 1.79
CA GLY A 135 -4.83 8.45 3.21
C GLY A 135 -3.87 7.67 4.12
N TYR A 136 -3.34 6.54 3.63
CA TYR A 136 -2.48 5.58 4.33
C TYR A 136 -1.37 5.05 3.40
N GLY A 137 -0.77 5.95 2.61
CA GLY A 137 0.34 5.63 1.72
C GLY A 137 1.53 4.97 2.43
N PRO A 138 1.96 5.46 3.61
CA PRO A 138 3.01 4.81 4.38
C PRO A 138 2.72 3.35 4.74
N LEU A 139 1.48 3.02 5.15
CA LEU A 139 1.11 1.64 5.45
C LEU A 139 1.18 0.74 4.21
N ARG A 140 0.69 1.23 3.06
CA ARG A 140 0.82 0.53 1.78
C ARG A 140 2.29 0.25 1.47
N ASP A 141 3.14 1.27 1.58
CA ASP A 141 4.56 1.17 1.25
C ASP A 141 5.29 0.25 2.25
N LEU A 142 4.87 0.22 3.52
CA LEU A 142 5.35 -0.74 4.53
C LEU A 142 5.05 -2.19 4.11
N TYR A 143 3.84 -2.47 3.61
CA TYR A 143 3.46 -3.82 3.17
C TYR A 143 4.22 -4.27 1.94
N SER A 144 4.53 -3.36 1.02
CA SER A 144 5.36 -3.63 -0.16
C SER A 144 6.87 -3.67 0.15
N SER A 145 7.30 -3.23 1.32
CA SER A 145 8.72 -3.19 1.68
C SER A 145 9.29 -4.59 1.95
N PRO A 146 10.55 -4.87 1.55
CA PRO A 146 11.23 -6.14 1.79
C PRO A 146 11.81 -6.18 3.22
N ILE A 147 10.93 -6.02 4.21
CA ILE A 147 11.26 -6.03 5.64
C ILE A 147 10.59 -7.21 6.35
N GLN A 148 11.06 -7.55 7.55
CA GLN A 148 10.47 -8.60 8.37
C GLN A 148 8.98 -8.34 8.63
N GLU A 149 8.18 -9.41 8.52
CA GLU A 149 6.72 -9.34 8.61
C GLU A 149 6.21 -8.88 9.99
N VAL A 150 7.01 -9.01 11.05
CA VAL A 150 6.68 -8.49 12.39
C VAL A 150 6.35 -6.99 12.37
N TRP A 151 7.03 -6.21 11.53
CA TRP A 151 6.76 -4.77 11.39
C TRP A 151 5.49 -4.49 10.61
N LYS A 152 5.18 -5.33 9.61
CA LYS A 152 3.93 -5.26 8.86
C LYS A 152 2.73 -5.57 9.76
N ARG A 153 2.85 -6.58 10.63
CA ARG A 153 1.85 -6.93 11.66
C ARG A 153 1.61 -5.80 12.65
N LYS A 154 2.66 -5.14 13.15
CA LYS A 154 2.51 -3.96 14.00
C LYS A 154 1.83 -2.79 13.28
N GLY A 155 2.09 -2.62 11.98
CA GLY A 155 1.37 -1.66 11.13
C GLY A 155 -0.13 -2.00 11.04
N ALA A 156 -0.44 -3.27 10.81
CA ALA A 156 -1.81 -3.78 10.77
C ALA A 156 -2.55 -3.57 12.10
N GLU A 157 -1.94 -3.89 13.24
CA GLU A 157 -2.53 -3.67 14.58
C GLU A 157 -2.91 -2.21 14.84
N ARG A 158 -2.04 -1.27 14.42
CA ARG A 158 -2.34 0.17 14.49
C ARG A 158 -3.51 0.52 13.57
N MET A 159 -3.54 -0.02 12.35
CA MET A 159 -4.64 0.22 11.40
C MET A 159 -5.97 -0.34 11.92
N HIS A 160 -5.98 -1.55 12.47
CA HIS A 160 -7.15 -2.17 13.07
C HIS A 160 -7.73 -1.31 14.18
N SER A 161 -6.84 -0.79 15.03
CA SER A 161 -7.22 0.11 16.12
C SER A 161 -7.90 1.37 15.57
N VAL A 162 -7.32 2.00 14.53
CA VAL A 162 -7.92 3.20 13.92
C VAL A 162 -9.30 2.90 13.32
N ILE A 163 -9.43 1.81 12.55
CA ILE A 163 -10.71 1.41 11.95
C ILE A 163 -11.77 1.18 13.04
N GLN A 164 -11.43 0.47 14.11
CA GLN A 164 -12.35 0.21 15.21
C GLN A 164 -12.79 1.49 15.91
N GLU A 165 -11.89 2.45 16.13
CA GLU A 165 -12.22 3.72 16.77
C GLU A 165 -13.10 4.61 15.87
N GLU A 166 -12.88 4.60 14.54
CA GLU A 166 -13.74 5.28 13.57
C GLU A 166 -15.14 4.65 13.51
N ILE A 167 -15.24 3.31 13.45
CA ILE A 167 -16.53 2.59 13.47
C ILE A 167 -17.33 2.89 14.75
N ARG A 168 -16.63 3.00 15.89
CA ARG A 168 -17.23 3.37 17.18
C ARG A 168 -17.59 4.86 17.28
N GLY A 169 -17.23 5.67 16.28
CA GLY A 169 -17.46 7.12 16.25
C GLY A 169 -16.62 7.91 17.25
N ARG A 170 -15.53 7.33 17.77
CA ARG A 170 -14.63 7.98 18.75
C ARG A 170 -13.61 8.87 18.07
N THR A 171 -13.21 8.51 16.86
CA THR A 171 -12.38 9.31 15.97
C THR A 171 -13.13 9.53 14.65
N LYS A 172 -12.70 10.54 13.90
CA LYS A 172 -13.16 10.79 12.54
C LYS A 172 -11.95 10.95 11.63
N PRO A 173 -12.04 10.52 10.36
CA PRO A 173 -10.98 10.79 9.41
C PRO A 173 -10.86 12.30 9.18
N ARG A 174 -9.68 12.76 8.78
CA ARG A 174 -9.41 14.19 8.51
C ARG A 174 -10.24 14.70 7.33
N ALA A 175 -10.44 13.84 6.34
CA ALA A 175 -11.32 14.04 5.19
C ALA A 175 -12.12 12.75 4.94
N GLU A 176 -13.30 12.86 4.33
CA GLU A 176 -14.20 11.72 4.08
C GLU A 176 -13.51 10.58 3.33
N HIS A 177 -12.67 10.93 2.35
CA HIS A 177 -11.94 9.97 1.52
C HIS A 177 -10.79 9.28 2.25
N GLU A 178 -10.39 9.76 3.44
CA GLU A 178 -9.38 9.12 4.30
C GLU A 178 -10.01 8.15 5.32
N ASN A 179 -11.26 7.74 5.12
CA ASN A 179 -11.91 6.74 5.97
C ASN A 179 -11.05 5.46 6.06
N ALA A 180 -10.69 5.07 7.27
CA ALA A 180 -9.72 4.02 7.49
C ALA A 180 -10.15 2.67 6.89
N TYR A 181 -11.44 2.31 6.98
CA TYR A 181 -11.94 1.05 6.40
C TYR A 181 -11.78 1.03 4.88
N SER A 182 -12.21 2.10 4.20
CA SER A 182 -12.11 2.22 2.74
C SER A 182 -10.66 2.25 2.26
N CYS A 183 -9.81 3.02 2.95
CA CYS A 183 -8.37 3.06 2.66
C CYS A 183 -7.73 1.69 2.83
N TYR A 184 -8.10 0.95 3.89
CA TYR A 184 -7.53 -0.36 4.14
C TYR A 184 -7.96 -1.43 3.13
N SER A 185 -9.25 -1.41 2.77
CA SER A 185 -9.81 -2.21 1.69
C SER A 185 -9.05 -2.01 0.36
N ASN A 186 -8.78 -0.76 0.00
CA ASN A 186 -7.96 -0.41 -1.16
C ASN A 186 -6.53 -0.94 -1.04
N ILE A 187 -5.86 -0.75 0.11
CA ILE A 187 -4.49 -1.27 0.34
C ILE A 187 -4.44 -2.78 0.10
N LEU A 188 -5.38 -3.55 0.67
CA LEU A 188 -5.42 -5.01 0.49
C LEU A 188 -5.63 -5.40 -0.97
N GLY A 189 -6.51 -4.71 -1.70
CA GLY A 189 -6.67 -4.88 -3.14
C GLY A 189 -5.38 -4.57 -3.92
N LEU A 190 -4.67 -3.48 -3.57
CA LEU A 190 -3.44 -3.09 -4.24
C LEU A 190 -2.31 -4.12 -4.12
N LEU A 191 -2.26 -4.90 -3.02
CA LEU A 191 -1.28 -5.98 -2.86
C LEU A 191 -1.41 -7.07 -3.94
N LEU A 192 -2.57 -7.18 -4.58
CA LEU A 192 -2.88 -8.20 -5.57
C LEU A 192 -2.44 -7.84 -7.00
N TYR A 193 -2.10 -6.57 -7.26
CA TYR A 193 -1.57 -6.11 -8.56
C TYR A 193 -0.07 -6.38 -8.76
N SER A 194 0.61 -6.96 -7.77
CA SER A 194 2.05 -7.24 -7.86
C SER A 194 2.36 -8.34 -8.87
N ASN A 195 3.17 -8.03 -9.88
CA ASN A 195 3.68 -8.99 -10.86
C ASN A 195 4.60 -10.05 -10.23
N GLU A 196 5.14 -9.79 -9.04
CA GLU A 196 6.08 -10.67 -8.32
C GLU A 196 5.37 -11.57 -7.29
N GLY A 197 4.04 -11.53 -7.26
CA GLY A 197 3.23 -12.20 -6.24
C GLY A 197 3.01 -11.34 -4.99
N LEU A 198 2.37 -11.93 -3.99
CA LEU A 198 1.96 -11.23 -2.77
C LEU A 198 3.21 -10.78 -1.97
N PRO A 199 3.34 -9.48 -1.61
CA PRO A 199 4.52 -8.96 -0.90
C PRO A 199 4.54 -9.28 0.60
N VAL A 200 3.54 -10.04 1.06
CA VAL A 200 3.33 -10.49 2.44
C VAL A 200 3.05 -11.99 2.43
N SER A 201 3.20 -12.67 3.58
CA SER A 201 2.81 -14.07 3.67
C SER A 201 1.31 -14.25 3.42
N ARG A 202 0.92 -15.44 2.95
CA ARG A 202 -0.50 -15.80 2.82
C ARG A 202 -1.22 -15.77 4.17
N GLU A 203 -0.53 -16.20 5.23
CA GLU A 203 -1.04 -16.16 6.60
C GLU A 203 -1.38 -14.73 7.01
N PHE A 204 -0.45 -13.79 6.83
CA PHE A 204 -0.71 -12.38 7.08
C PHE A 204 -1.93 -11.88 6.31
N TYR A 205 -1.97 -12.11 4.99
CA TYR A 205 -3.08 -11.63 4.18
C TYR A 205 -4.43 -12.25 4.59
N GLN A 206 -4.44 -13.53 4.95
CA GLN A 206 -5.62 -14.21 5.48
C GLN A 206 -6.08 -13.57 6.79
N ASP A 207 -5.17 -13.25 7.71
CA ASP A 207 -5.50 -12.56 8.97
C ASP A 207 -6.16 -11.21 8.71
N GLU A 208 -5.65 -10.45 7.73
CA GLU A 208 -6.19 -9.13 7.38
C GLU A 208 -7.58 -9.24 6.74
N ILE A 209 -7.79 -10.20 5.84
CA ILE A 209 -9.11 -10.48 5.28
C ILE A 209 -10.06 -10.96 6.39
N ALA A 210 -9.59 -11.80 7.31
CA ALA A 210 -10.39 -12.26 8.45
C ALA A 210 -10.84 -11.09 9.32
N PHE A 211 -9.93 -10.19 9.67
CA PHE A 211 -10.25 -8.95 10.38
C PHE A 211 -11.31 -8.15 9.63
N MET A 212 -11.10 -7.89 8.34
CA MET A 212 -12.04 -7.13 7.53
C MET A 212 -13.41 -7.77 7.49
N THR A 213 -13.51 -9.11 7.35
CA THR A 213 -14.80 -9.83 7.30
C THR A 213 -15.69 -9.58 8.52
N LEU A 214 -15.10 -9.24 9.68
CA LEU A 214 -15.83 -9.03 10.93
C LEU A 214 -16.44 -7.63 11.10
N LEU A 215 -16.04 -6.65 10.27
CA LEU A 215 -16.32 -5.22 10.52
C LEU A 215 -17.65 -4.68 9.94
N GLY A 216 -18.37 -5.47 9.13
CA GLY A 216 -19.73 -5.14 8.67
C GLY A 216 -19.84 -4.15 7.49
N THR A 217 -20.60 -4.59 6.47
CA THR A 217 -21.03 -3.96 5.19
C THR A 217 -19.96 -3.48 4.22
N GLY A 218 -20.30 -3.54 2.92
CA GLY A 218 -19.41 -3.19 1.82
C GLY A 218 -18.46 -4.31 1.42
N ASN A 219 -17.92 -4.20 0.21
CA ASN A 219 -16.88 -5.06 -0.32
C ASN A 219 -15.60 -4.92 0.51
N ILE A 220 -14.80 -5.98 0.57
CA ILE A 220 -13.50 -5.96 1.27
C ILE A 220 -12.39 -5.57 0.31
N VAL A 221 -12.48 -5.97 -0.95
CA VAL A 221 -11.58 -5.57 -2.04
C VAL A 221 -12.40 -5.19 -3.26
N ASP A 222 -11.76 -4.62 -4.29
CA ASP A 222 -12.39 -4.49 -5.60
C ASP A 222 -12.91 -5.86 -6.08
N ILE A 223 -14.12 -5.88 -6.65
CA ILE A 223 -14.78 -7.09 -7.11
C ILE A 223 -13.90 -7.88 -8.07
N HIS A 224 -13.09 -7.21 -8.90
CA HIS A 224 -12.09 -7.77 -9.81
C HIS A 224 -11.13 -8.76 -9.14
N HIS A 225 -10.90 -8.62 -7.84
CA HIS A 225 -10.01 -9.48 -7.08
C HIS A 225 -10.69 -10.63 -6.32
N THR A 226 -12.02 -10.77 -6.39
CA THR A 226 -12.76 -11.79 -5.62
C THR A 226 -12.18 -13.20 -5.81
N GLY A 227 -11.97 -13.62 -7.06
CA GLY A 227 -11.45 -14.95 -7.37
C GLY A 227 -10.03 -15.17 -6.85
N GLN A 228 -9.17 -14.16 -6.99
CA GLN A 228 -7.79 -14.18 -6.53
C GLN A 228 -7.70 -14.25 -5.00
N VAL A 229 -8.55 -13.52 -4.27
CA VAL A 229 -8.61 -13.61 -2.81
C VAL A 229 -9.09 -14.99 -2.37
N LEU A 230 -10.14 -15.54 -3.00
CA LEU A 230 -10.63 -16.89 -2.68
C LEU A 230 -9.53 -17.96 -2.84
N ASP A 231 -8.63 -17.79 -3.82
CA ASP A 231 -7.51 -18.71 -4.06
C ASP A 231 -6.36 -18.55 -3.06
N LEU A 232 -6.28 -17.40 -2.38
CA LEU A 232 -5.27 -17.12 -1.35
C LEU A 232 -5.70 -17.56 0.06
N LEU A 233 -7.01 -17.67 0.31
CA LEU A 233 -7.54 -18.06 1.61
C LEU A 233 -7.52 -19.59 1.78
N GLU A 234 -6.97 -20.06 2.89
CA GLU A 234 -6.86 -21.48 3.23
C GLU A 234 -7.93 -21.92 4.22
N ASP A 235 -8.29 -21.05 5.17
CA ASP A 235 -9.35 -21.32 6.15
C ASP A 235 -10.74 -21.23 5.51
N ALA A 236 -11.48 -22.33 5.54
CA ALA A 236 -12.80 -22.43 4.92
C ALA A 236 -13.83 -21.47 5.54
N SER A 237 -13.73 -21.17 6.84
CA SER A 237 -14.64 -20.25 7.51
C SER A 237 -14.38 -18.81 7.10
N ILE A 238 -13.10 -18.40 7.02
CA ILE A 238 -12.71 -17.07 6.53
C ILE A 238 -13.11 -16.93 5.07
N LYS A 239 -12.84 -17.95 4.24
CA LYS A 239 -13.19 -17.95 2.82
C LYS A 239 -14.70 -17.85 2.60
N HIS A 240 -15.50 -18.59 3.36
CA HIS A 240 -16.96 -18.51 3.31
C HIS A 240 -17.46 -17.11 3.67
N ARG A 241 -16.98 -16.54 4.80
CA ARG A 241 -17.34 -15.16 5.21
C ARG A 241 -16.94 -14.12 4.17
N PHE A 242 -15.75 -14.27 3.58
CA PHE A 242 -15.29 -13.39 2.52
C PHE A 242 -16.19 -13.50 1.28
N ALA A 243 -16.42 -14.72 0.77
CA ALA A 243 -17.28 -14.96 -0.40
C ALA A 243 -18.67 -14.34 -0.19
N ARG A 244 -19.29 -14.64 0.94
CA ARG A 244 -20.62 -14.13 1.28
C ARG A 244 -20.63 -12.60 1.32
N ARG A 245 -19.63 -11.96 1.94
CA ARG A 245 -19.56 -10.50 2.01
C ARG A 245 -19.27 -9.85 0.67
N GLN A 246 -18.33 -10.40 -0.09
CA GLN A 246 -17.89 -9.83 -1.36
C GLN A 246 -18.94 -10.00 -2.47
N ILE A 247 -19.74 -11.09 -2.43
CA ILE A 247 -20.74 -11.41 -3.45
C ILE A 247 -22.11 -10.82 -3.11
N LEU A 248 -22.55 -10.95 -1.85
CA LEU A 248 -23.89 -10.50 -1.42
C LEU A 248 -23.89 -9.10 -0.79
N GLY A 249 -22.75 -8.57 -0.37
CA GLY A 249 -22.66 -7.35 0.44
C GLY A 249 -22.90 -6.03 -0.29
N GLY A 250 -22.86 -6.02 -1.63
CA GLY A 250 -23.15 -4.85 -2.45
C GLY A 250 -24.64 -4.53 -2.50
N LYS A 251 -25.00 -3.23 -2.56
CA LYS A 251 -26.39 -2.83 -2.83
C LYS A 251 -26.81 -3.33 -4.21
N PRO A 252 -28.10 -3.65 -4.44
CA PRO A 252 -28.54 -4.22 -5.72
C PRO A 252 -28.15 -3.43 -6.97
N ASP A 253 -28.12 -2.11 -6.86
CA ASP A 253 -27.81 -1.18 -7.95
C ASP A 253 -26.36 -0.68 -7.93
N ASP A 254 -25.51 -1.25 -7.07
CA ASP A 254 -24.11 -0.86 -7.01
C ASP A 254 -23.37 -1.38 -8.25
N TRP A 255 -22.55 -0.51 -8.84
CA TRP A 255 -21.68 -0.86 -9.97
C TRP A 255 -20.62 -1.88 -9.53
N ASP A 256 -20.23 -1.81 -8.26
CA ASP A 256 -19.34 -2.73 -7.56
C ASP A 256 -20.06 -3.96 -6.97
N ARG A 257 -21.26 -4.31 -7.44
CA ARG A 257 -21.87 -5.60 -7.04
C ARG A 257 -21.32 -6.72 -7.89
N PHE A 258 -20.96 -7.85 -7.28
CA PHE A 258 -20.58 -9.05 -8.01
C PHE A 258 -21.71 -9.49 -8.96
N ARG A 259 -21.39 -9.57 -10.26
CA ARG A 259 -22.30 -10.01 -11.32
C ARG A 259 -21.58 -10.97 -12.25
N VAL A 260 -22.30 -11.96 -12.76
CA VAL A 260 -21.79 -12.83 -13.81
C VAL A 260 -21.94 -12.11 -15.15
N ASN A 261 -20.88 -11.42 -15.56
CA ASN A 261 -20.82 -10.65 -16.81
C ASN A 261 -19.62 -11.07 -17.70
N SER A 262 -18.90 -12.12 -17.31
CA SER A 262 -17.81 -12.71 -18.06
C SER A 262 -17.72 -14.21 -17.81
N THR A 263 -17.02 -14.93 -18.69
CA THR A 263 -16.72 -16.36 -18.52
C THR A 263 -15.94 -16.63 -17.23
N GLU A 264 -15.02 -15.71 -16.88
CA GLU A 264 -14.21 -15.81 -15.66
C GLU A 264 -15.09 -15.71 -14.41
N ARG A 265 -16.05 -14.77 -14.40
CA ARG A 265 -17.05 -14.66 -13.33
C ARG A 265 -17.99 -15.85 -13.25
N ALA A 266 -18.36 -16.42 -14.39
CA ALA A 266 -19.19 -17.61 -14.43
C ALA A 266 -18.45 -18.82 -13.83
N SER A 267 -17.16 -18.95 -14.14
CA SER A 267 -16.30 -19.99 -13.56
C SER A 267 -16.15 -19.81 -12.05
N GLU A 268 -15.90 -18.58 -11.61
CA GLU A 268 -15.80 -18.23 -10.20
C GLU A 268 -17.10 -18.52 -9.43
N ALA A 269 -18.25 -18.13 -9.99
CA ALA A 269 -19.56 -18.40 -9.40
C ALA A 269 -19.82 -19.90 -9.21
N LYS A 270 -19.49 -20.73 -10.21
CA LYS A 270 -19.62 -22.19 -10.11
C LYS A 270 -18.74 -22.77 -9.01
N ARG A 271 -17.48 -22.33 -8.94
CA ARG A 271 -16.53 -22.75 -7.89
C ARG A 271 -17.07 -22.42 -6.50
N VAL A 272 -17.62 -21.22 -6.30
CA VAL A 272 -18.20 -20.81 -5.00
C VAL A 272 -19.42 -21.67 -4.63
N ILE A 273 -20.28 -22.01 -5.61
CA ILE A 273 -21.42 -22.92 -5.38
C ILE A 273 -20.96 -24.32 -4.95
N GLU A 274 -19.91 -24.84 -5.60
CA GLU A 274 -19.34 -26.15 -5.29
C GLU A 274 -18.64 -26.17 -3.93
N GLU A 275 -17.96 -25.08 -3.56
CA GLU A 275 -17.19 -24.98 -2.32
C GLU A 275 -18.08 -24.75 -1.08
N PHE A 276 -19.24 -24.10 -1.23
CA PHE A 276 -20.17 -23.78 -0.14
C PHE A 276 -21.62 -24.23 -0.44
N PRO A 277 -21.87 -25.54 -0.66
CA PRO A 277 -23.18 -26.04 -1.07
C PRO A 277 -24.29 -25.84 -0.03
N GLU A 278 -23.91 -25.66 1.24
CA GLU A 278 -24.81 -25.42 2.37
C GLU A 278 -25.36 -23.99 2.45
N ASP A 279 -24.67 -22.99 1.88
CA ASP A 279 -25.13 -21.59 1.89
C ASP A 279 -26.17 -21.36 0.79
N GLN A 280 -27.43 -21.69 1.10
CA GLN A 280 -28.55 -21.60 0.16
C GLN A 280 -28.77 -20.19 -0.39
N GLU A 281 -28.51 -19.14 0.39
CA GLU A 281 -28.70 -17.76 -0.05
C GLU A 281 -27.62 -17.38 -1.08
N LEU A 282 -26.36 -17.64 -0.77
CA LEU A 282 -25.24 -17.40 -1.67
C LEU A 282 -25.40 -18.21 -2.96
N ARG A 283 -25.77 -19.47 -2.83
CA ARG A 283 -26.00 -20.37 -3.96
C ARG A 283 -27.14 -19.89 -4.85
N ALA A 284 -28.31 -19.59 -4.29
CA ALA A 284 -29.46 -19.13 -5.06
C ALA A 284 -29.16 -17.83 -5.82
N TYR A 285 -28.42 -16.91 -5.20
CA TYR A 285 -27.96 -15.69 -5.89
C TYR A 285 -27.08 -16.00 -7.10
N LEU A 286 -26.08 -16.86 -6.93
CA LEU A 286 -25.14 -17.20 -7.99
C LEU A 286 -25.78 -18.05 -9.10
N GLU A 287 -26.66 -18.99 -8.76
CA GLU A 287 -27.42 -19.78 -9.74
C GLU A 287 -28.32 -18.88 -10.60
N ALA A 288 -29.01 -17.90 -10.00
CA ALA A 288 -29.80 -16.92 -10.76
C ALA A 288 -28.94 -16.07 -11.71
N GLN A 289 -27.75 -15.63 -11.26
CA GLN A 289 -26.82 -14.90 -12.13
C GLN A 289 -26.30 -15.77 -13.30
N LEU A 290 -26.09 -17.07 -13.06
CA LEU A 290 -25.64 -18.02 -14.06
C LEU A 290 -26.74 -18.38 -15.08
N GLU A 291 -28.00 -18.42 -14.67
CA GLU A 291 -29.14 -18.65 -15.56
C GLU A 291 -29.35 -17.49 -16.55
N ASP A 292 -29.14 -16.26 -16.08
CA ASP A 292 -29.23 -15.05 -16.92
C ASP A 292 -28.03 -14.87 -17.87
N TRP A 293 -26.89 -15.52 -17.59
CA TRP A 293 -25.63 -15.30 -18.30
C TRP A 293 -25.65 -15.73 -19.78
N PRO A 294 -26.16 -16.90 -20.19
CA PRO A 294 -26.15 -17.33 -21.60
C PRO A 294 -26.80 -16.34 -22.56
N ALA A 295 -27.90 -15.70 -22.15
CA ALA A 295 -28.56 -14.66 -22.95
C ALA A 295 -27.67 -13.42 -23.10
N LYS A 296 -27.09 -12.93 -22.00
CA LYS A 296 -26.18 -11.77 -21.97
C LYS A 296 -24.86 -12.03 -22.71
N ALA A 297 -24.32 -13.24 -22.60
CA ALA A 297 -23.09 -13.66 -23.28
C ALA A 297 -23.27 -13.67 -24.80
N GLY A 298 -24.43 -14.16 -25.29
CA GLY A 298 -24.78 -14.12 -26.71
C GLY A 298 -24.84 -12.69 -27.25
N GLU A 299 -25.49 -11.79 -26.53
CA GLU A 299 -25.57 -10.36 -26.87
C GLU A 299 -24.19 -9.68 -26.86
N LEU A 300 -23.36 -9.95 -25.85
CA LEU A 300 -22.00 -9.39 -25.75
C LEU A 300 -21.08 -9.88 -26.86
N MET A 301 -21.12 -11.18 -27.20
CA MET A 301 -20.33 -11.74 -28.30
C MET A 301 -20.76 -11.17 -29.66
N GLN A 302 -22.07 -10.98 -29.89
CA GLN A 302 -22.58 -10.32 -31.09
C GLN A 302 -22.12 -8.86 -31.18
N ARG A 303 -22.17 -8.12 -30.08
CA ARG A 303 -21.77 -6.71 -30.02
C ARG A 303 -20.26 -6.54 -30.22
N GLN A 304 -19.43 -7.40 -29.63
CA GLN A 304 -17.99 -7.40 -29.87
C GLN A 304 -17.67 -7.72 -31.33
N SER A 305 -18.34 -8.72 -31.93
CA SER A 305 -18.18 -9.04 -33.35
C SER A 305 -18.57 -7.88 -34.27
N GLN A 306 -19.57 -7.06 -33.89
CA GLN A 306 -19.94 -5.87 -34.65
C GLN A 306 -18.88 -4.78 -34.54
N ILE A 307 -18.35 -4.53 -33.34
CA ILE A 307 -17.25 -3.58 -33.11
C ILE A 307 -16.00 -3.98 -33.90
N ASP A 308 -15.62 -5.26 -33.85
CA ASP A 308 -14.45 -5.76 -34.57
C ASP A 308 -14.62 -5.62 -36.10
N GLN A 309 -15.85 -5.80 -36.61
CA GLN A 309 -16.17 -5.57 -38.03
C GLN A 309 -16.10 -4.08 -38.39
N GLU A 310 -16.66 -3.19 -37.57
CA GLU A 310 -16.60 -1.74 -37.78
C GLU A 310 -15.16 -1.22 -37.73
N GLU A 311 -14.34 -1.68 -36.78
CA GLU A 311 -12.91 -1.33 -36.70
C GLU A 311 -12.13 -1.82 -37.92
N LEU A 312 -12.44 -3.03 -38.40
CA LEU A 312 -11.81 -3.59 -39.60
C LEU A 312 -12.20 -2.79 -40.86
N GLU A 313 -13.46 -2.38 -40.98
CA GLU A 313 -13.94 -1.53 -42.07
C GLU A 313 -13.28 -0.15 -42.06
N VAL A 314 -13.16 0.47 -40.88
CA VAL A 314 -12.47 1.76 -40.69
C VAL A 314 -10.98 1.64 -41.07
N ARG A 315 -10.29 0.60 -40.59
CA ARG A 315 -8.89 0.34 -40.95
C ARG A 315 -8.70 0.07 -42.44
N THR A 316 -9.65 -0.60 -43.08
CA THR A 316 -9.61 -0.89 -44.53
C THR A 316 -9.84 0.37 -45.36
N ARG A 317 -10.78 1.23 -44.96
CA ARG A 317 -11.01 2.56 -45.57
C ARG A 317 -9.79 3.48 -45.43
N MET A 318 -9.14 3.50 -44.28
CA MET A 318 -7.92 4.31 -44.07
C MET A 318 -6.71 3.83 -44.89
N ARG A 319 -6.68 2.57 -45.34
CA ARG A 319 -5.62 2.04 -46.23
C ARG A 319 -5.87 2.27 -47.72
N THR A 320 -7.08 2.65 -48.10
CA THR A 320 -7.50 2.86 -49.50
C THR A 320 -7.61 4.33 -49.90
N LEU A 321 -7.31 5.25 -48.98
CA LEU A 321 -7.12 6.69 -49.20
C LEU A 321 -5.62 7.01 -49.28
#